data_AF-A0A380NLJ0-F1
#
_entry.id   AF-A0A380NLJ0-F1
#
_cell.length_a   1.000
_cell.length_b   1.000
_cell.length_c   1.000
_cell.angle_alpha   90.00
_cell.angle_beta   90.00
_cell.angle_gamma   90.00
#
_symmetry.space_group_name_H-M   'P 1'
#
loop_
_entity.id
_entity.type
_entity.pdbx_description
1 polymer ?
#
loop_
_entity_poly.entity_id
_entity_poly.type
_entity_poly.pdbx_seq_one_letter_code
_entity_poly.pdbx_strand_id
1 'polypeptide(L)' 'MKRLDSTTLKALNVALSAGFSLLVSILGCIAMGRGIDYLFDVSPWGTLIGGIVGGLGGLYSLYLRVVS' A
#
# COMPACT_ATOMS: atom_id res chain seq x y z
N MET A 1 21.62 24.02 12.20
CA MET A 1 20.86 22.80 11.88
C MET A 1 20.32 22.24 13.18
N LYS A 2 18.99 22.27 13.39
CA LYS A 2 18.34 21.69 14.57
C LYS A 2 18.65 20.19 14.56
N ARG A 3 19.34 19.66 15.58
CA ARG A 3 19.62 18.22 15.65
C ARG A 3 18.28 17.50 15.62
N LEU A 4 18.00 16.77 14.54
CA LEU A 4 16.82 15.93 14.47
C LEU A 4 16.98 14.88 15.56
N ASP A 5 16.04 14.90 16.50
CA ASP A 5 16.02 13.95 17.59
C ASP A 5 15.93 12.53 17.02
N SER A 6 16.72 11.59 17.55
CA SER A 6 16.80 10.23 16.98
C SER A 6 15.43 9.54 16.97
N THR A 7 14.55 9.97 17.88
CA THR A 7 13.17 9.51 18.02
C THR A 7 12.31 9.94 16.82
N THR A 8 12.48 11.18 16.34
CA THR A 8 11.80 11.68 15.14
C THR A 8 12.25 10.95 13.88
N LEU A 9 13.55 10.66 13.76
CA LEU A 9 14.10 9.88 12.64
C LEU A 9 13.58 8.44 12.63
N LYS A 10 13.51 7.80 13.81
CA LYS A 10 12.94 6.44 13.95
C LYS A 10 11.45 6.43 13.61
N ALA A 11 10.67 7.37 14.14
CA ALA A 11 9.24 7.48 13.86
C ALA A 11 8.98 7.71 12.36
N LEU A 12 9.79 8.56 11.73
CA LEU A 12 9.72 8.80 10.29
C LEU A 12 10.01 7.54 9.49
N ASN A 13 11.06 6.78 9.84
CA ASN A 13 11.39 5.53 9.15
C ASN A 13 10.27 4.48 9.28
N VAL A 14 9.64 4.37 10.45
CA VAL A 14 8.52 3.45 10.67
C VAL A 14 7.32 3.85 9.82
N ALA A 15 6.95 5.13 9.81
CA ALA A 15 5.86 5.65 9.00
C ALA A 15 6.13 5.48 7.50
N LEU A 16 7.36 5.73 7.06
CA LEU A 16 7.76 5.57 5.66
C LEU A 16 7.75 4.10 5.22
N SER A 17 8.28 3.19 6.05
CA SER A 17 8.26 1.74 5.79
C SER A 17 6.83 1.19 5.72
N ALA A 18 5.96 1.65 6.62
CA ALA A 18 4.55 1.28 6.64
C ALA A 18 3.84 1.80 5.38
N GLY A 19 4.00 3.09 5.07
CA GLY A 19 3.43 3.71 3.88
C GLY A 19 3.93 3.08 2.58
N PHE A 20 5.22 2.76 2.48
CA PHE A 20 5.79 2.09 1.32
C PHE A 20 5.21 0.68 1.13
N SER A 21 5.05 -0.09 2.21
CA SER A 21 4.42 -1.42 2.14
C SER A 21 2.96 -1.34 1.66
N LEU A 22 2.22 -0.35 2.16
CA LEU A 22 0.85 -0.06 1.73
C LEU A 22 0.78 0.31 0.24
N LEU A 23 1.70 1.17 -0.19
CA LEU A 23 1.76 1.67 -1.56
C LEU A 23 2.14 0.55 -2.55
N VAL A 24 3.08 -0.32 -2.19
CA VAL A 24 3.44 -1.51 -2.98
C VAL A 24 2.27 -2.50 -3.06
N SER A 25 1.52 -2.70 -1.96
CA SER A 25 0.32 -3.54 -1.95
C SER A 25 -0.76 -3.00 -2.90
N ILE A 26 -1.06 -1.71 -2.83
CA ILE A 26 -2.04 -1.05 -3.70
C ILE A 26 -1.59 -1.13 -5.16
N LEU A 27 -0.35 -0.75 -5.47
CA LEU A 27 0.18 -0.80 -6.84
C LEU A 27 0.22 -2.22 -7.40
N GLY A 28 0.58 -3.22 -6.59
CA GLY A 28 0.59 -4.62 -6.98
C GLY A 28 -0.81 -5.10 -7.39
N CYS A 29 -1.81 -4.83 -6.56
CA CYS A 29 -3.19 -5.22 -6.87
C CYS A 29 -3.79 -4.40 -8.02
N ILE A 30 -3.45 -3.12 -8.17
CA ILE A 30 -3.86 -2.30 -9.32
C ILE A 30 -3.22 -2.82 -10.60
N ALA A 31 -1.93 -3.14 -10.60
CA ALA A 31 -1.22 -3.67 -11.77
C ALA A 31 -1.79 -5.03 -12.19
N MET A 32 -2.10 -5.89 -11.21
CA MET A 32 -2.74 -7.18 -11.45
C MET A 32 -4.17 -6.99 -12.01
N GLY A 33 -4.94 -6.07 -11.43
CA GLY A 33 -6.28 -5.70 -11.91
C GLY A 33 -6.28 -5.13 -13.32
N ARG A 34 -5.30 -4.27 -13.64
CA ARG A 34 -5.08 -3.73 -14.99
C ARG A 34 -4.73 -4.81 -16.00
N GLY A 35 -3.92 -5.79 -15.62
CA GLY A 35 -3.61 -6.94 -16.48
C GLY A 35 -4.85 -7.78 -16.81
N ILE A 36 -5.71 -7.99 -15.82
CA ILE A 36 -6.99 -8.69 -15.99
C ILE A 36 -7.93 -7.88 -16.89
N ASP A 37 -8.08 -6.58 -16.64
CA ASP A 37 -8.93 -5.72 -17.48
C ASP A 37 -8.45 -5.70 -18.95
N TYR A 38 -7.14 -5.69 -19.17
CA TYR A 38 -6.56 -5.75 -20.52
C TYR A 38 -6.76 -7.10 -21.22
N LEU A 39 -6.74 -8.21 -20.47
CA LEU A 39 -6.93 -9.55 -21.03
C LEU A 39 -8.39 -9.84 -21.41
N PHE A 40 -9.35 -9.27 -20.69
CA PHE A 40 -10.77 -9.53 -20.90
C PHE A 40 -11.50 -8.39 -21.63
N ASP A 41 -10.81 -7.32 -22.02
CA ASP A 41 -11.36 -6.09 -22.65
C ASP A 41 -12.55 -5.51 -21.85
N VAL A 42 -12.54 -5.73 -20.52
CA VAL A 42 -13.61 -5.27 -19.63
C VAL A 42 -13.30 -3.84 -19.23
N SER A 43 -14.36 -3.03 -19.06
CA SER A 43 -14.24 -1.70 -18.43
C SER A 43 -13.44 -1.84 -17.12
N PRO A 44 -12.74 -0.79 -16.63
CA PRO A 44 -11.65 -0.89 -15.64
C PRO A 44 -12.09 -1.26 -14.21
N TRP A 45 -12.91 -2.31 -14.08
CA TRP A 45 -13.51 -2.85 -12.88
C TRP A 45 -12.50 -3.69 -12.12
N GLY A 46 -11.66 -4.47 -12.79
CA GLY A 46 -10.58 -5.24 -12.17
C GLY A 46 -9.54 -4.34 -11.52
N THR A 47 -9.20 -3.22 -12.16
CA THR A 47 -8.32 -2.17 -11.62
C THR A 47 -8.95 -1.50 -10.40
N LEU A 48 -10.26 -1.21 -10.45
CA LEU A 48 -10.99 -0.56 -9.37
C LEU A 48 -11.10 -1.48 -8.14
N ILE A 49 -11.49 -2.73 -8.34
CA ILE A 49 -11.58 -3.75 -7.29
C ILE A 49 -10.18 -4.08 -6.77
N GLY A 50 -9.19 -4.22 -7.64
CA GLY A 50 -7.79 -4.43 -7.27
C GLY A 50 -7.24 -3.30 -6.39
N GLY A 51 -7.54 -2.04 -6.70
CA GLY A 51 -7.16 -0.90 -5.85
C GLY A 51 -7.82 -0.92 -4.48
N ILE A 52 -9.12 -1.23 -4.41
CA ILE A 52 -9.87 -1.31 -3.14
C ILE A 52 -9.34 -2.45 -2.27
N VAL A 53 -9.15 -3.64 -2.86
CA VAL A 53 -8.62 -4.83 -2.17
C VAL A 53 -7.17 -4.60 -1.74
N GLY A 54 -6.33 -4.04 -2.60
CA GLY A 54 -4.94 -3.73 -2.29
C GLY A 54 -4.81 -2.68 -1.18
N GLY A 55 -5.71 -1.70 -1.14
CA GLY A 55 -5.79 -0.68 -0.10
C GLY A 55 -6.24 -1.25 1.25
N LEU A 56 -7.36 -2.00 1.26
CA LEU A 56 -7.86 -2.65 2.48
C LEU A 56 -6.89 -3.71 3.00
N GLY A 57 -6.31 -4.52 2.12
CA GLY A 57 -5.31 -5.53 2.47
C GLY A 57 -4.01 -4.90 3.00
N GLY A 58 -3.54 -3.82 2.37
CA GLY A 58 -2.39 -3.05 2.83
C GLY A 58 -2.62 -2.44 4.22
N LEU A 59 -3.77 -1.81 4.45
CA LEU A 59 -4.19 -1.30 5.76
C LEU A 59 -4.27 -2.41 6.82
N TYR A 60 -4.84 -3.57 6.46
CA TYR A 60 -4.94 -4.71 7.37
C TYR A 60 -3.56 -5.27 7.75
N SER A 61 -2.62 -5.35 6.80
CA SER A 61 -1.24 -5.76 7.09
C SER A 61 -0.52 -4.81 8.04
N LEU A 62 -0.78 -3.49 7.92
CA LEU A 62 -0.24 -2.51 8.86
C LEU A 62 -0.89 -2.61 10.23
N TYR A 63 -2.20 -2.83 10.28
CA TYR A 63 -2.92 -3.07 11.53
C TYR A 63 -2.36 -4.27 12.28
N LEU A 64 -2.16 -5.41 11.59
CA LEU A 64 -1.53 -6.59 12.18
C LEU A 64 -0.11 -6.30 12.68
N ARG A 65 0.65 -5.45 12.00
CA ARG A 65 2.00 -5.06 12.42
C ARG A 65 2.05 -4.17 13.66
N VAL A 66 0.95 -3.48 13.98
CA VAL A 66 0.81 -2.62 15.16
C VAL A 66 0.19 -3.36 16.33
N VAL A 67 -0.73 -4.29 16.07
CA VAL A 67 -1.47 -5.04 17.10
C VAL A 67 -0.75 -6.34 17.51
N SER A 68 0.06 -6.93 16.63
CA SER A 68 0.94 -8.07 16.96
C SER A 68 2.18 -7.63 17.72
#